data_AF-X1MHA2-F1
#
_entry.id   AF-X1MHA2-F1
#
_cell.length_a   1.000
_cell.length_b   1.000
_cell.length_c   1.000
_cell.angle_alpha   90.00
_cell.angle_beta   90.00
_cell.angle_gamma   90.00
#
_symmetry.space_group_name_H-M   'P 1'
#
loop_
_entity.id
_entity.type
_entity.pdbx_description
1 polymer ?
#
loop_
_entity_poly.entity_id
_entity_poly.type
_entity_poly.pdbx_seq_one_letter_code
_entity_poly.pdbx_strand_id
1 'polypeptide(L)'
;FLKVSFLIIILISLYVGIDATIERFALDKLLHEGRLVYWSDVTSIVGDFPLFGTGLGTFASVYPAYEESRRPGHLSHAHNDFLEYLSELGVVGMILLFGGILFMVVSSFLIWRVRSHPQVKGLAMGGIVAIVVILIHSIADFNLHIPANMVLFTVVLSLTAVTAFYKRSERNKSQDSNLKK
;
A
#
# COMPACT_ATOMS: atom_id res chain seq x y z
N PHE A 1 -44.12 -6.84 7.62
CA PHE A 1 -43.85 -7.21 6.22
C PHE A 1 -42.38 -7.02 5.85
N LEU A 2 -41.84 -5.80 5.77
CA LEU A 2 -40.45 -5.53 5.36
C LEU A 2 -39.37 -6.31 6.15
N LYS A 3 -39.50 -6.39 7.48
CA LYS A 3 -38.57 -7.14 8.35
C LYS A 3 -38.61 -8.65 8.10
N VAL A 4 -39.78 -9.20 7.74
CA VAL A 4 -39.96 -10.63 7.47
C VAL A 4 -39.38 -10.97 6.11
N SER A 5 -39.63 -10.15 5.08
CA SER A 5 -39.00 -10.32 3.77
C SER A 5 -37.48 -10.20 3.84
N PHE A 6 -36.95 -9.25 4.61
CA PHE A 6 -35.51 -9.10 4.82
C PHE A 6 -34.88 -10.32 5.49
N LEU A 7 -35.53 -10.87 6.53
CA LEU A 7 -35.07 -12.09 7.20
C LEU A 7 -35.08 -13.30 6.27
N ILE A 8 -36.12 -13.44 5.45
CA ILE A 8 -36.25 -14.53 4.47
C ILE A 8 -35.16 -14.43 3.40
N ILE A 9 -34.87 -13.23 2.88
CA ILE A 9 -33.80 -13.02 1.89
C ILE A 9 -32.44 -13.36 2.49
N ILE A 10 -32.15 -12.97 3.72
CA ILE A 10 -30.90 -13.33 4.42
C ILE A 10 -30.80 -14.84 4.61
N LEU A 11 -31.87 -15.50 5.07
CA LEU A 11 -31.88 -16.95 5.29
C LEU A 11 -31.68 -17.74 3.99
N ILE A 12 -32.31 -17.32 2.90
CA ILE A 12 -32.11 -17.93 1.57
C ILE A 12 -30.69 -17.67 1.07
N SER A 13 -30.17 -16.44 1.22
CA SER A 13 -28.81 -16.09 0.78
C SER A 13 -27.74 -16.85 1.56
N LEU A 14 -27.95 -17.05 2.86
CA LEU A 14 -27.07 -17.87 3.69
C LEU A 14 -27.20 -19.35 3.31
N TYR A 15 -28.41 -19.88 3.15
CA TYR A 15 -28.62 -21.29 2.81
C TYR A 15 -28.02 -21.65 1.44
N VAL A 16 -28.24 -20.83 0.42
CA VAL A 16 -27.70 -21.07 -0.93
C VAL A 16 -26.22 -20.72 -1.01
N GLY A 17 -25.77 -19.70 -0.26
CA GLY A 17 -24.43 -19.18 -0.35
C GLY A 17 -23.40 -19.89 0.52
N ILE A 18 -23.79 -20.55 1.62
CA ILE A 18 -22.84 -21.09 2.60
C ILE A 18 -21.96 -22.17 2.00
N ASP A 19 -22.52 -23.12 1.25
CA ASP A 19 -21.72 -24.23 0.70
C ASP A 19 -20.76 -23.71 -0.35
N ALA A 20 -21.23 -22.88 -1.29
CA ALA A 20 -20.36 -22.23 -2.28
C ALA A 20 -19.29 -21.33 -1.63
N THR A 21 -19.61 -20.69 -0.51
CA THR A 21 -18.68 -19.83 0.23
C THR A 21 -17.63 -20.68 0.95
N ILE A 22 -18.04 -21.73 1.66
CA ILE A 22 -17.15 -22.66 2.36
C ILE A 22 -16.26 -23.39 1.35
N GLU A 23 -16.81 -23.87 0.25
CA GLU A 23 -16.07 -24.56 -0.81
C GLU A 23 -15.10 -23.61 -1.51
N ARG A 24 -15.53 -22.36 -1.78
CA ARG A 24 -14.63 -21.32 -2.29
C ARG A 24 -13.50 -21.02 -1.31
N PHE A 25 -13.75 -20.94 -0.01
CA PHE A 25 -12.71 -20.72 1.01
C PHE A 25 -11.83 -21.96 1.26
N ALA A 26 -12.36 -23.18 1.10
CA ALA A 26 -11.63 -24.43 1.24
C ALA A 26 -10.72 -24.70 0.02
N LEU A 27 -11.23 -24.43 -1.18
CA LEU A 27 -10.46 -24.44 -2.43
C LEU A 27 -9.48 -23.26 -2.48
N ASP A 28 -9.86 -22.07 -2.01
CA ASP A 28 -8.93 -20.94 -1.84
C ASP A 28 -7.80 -21.30 -0.89
N LYS A 29 -8.05 -22.01 0.21
CA LYS A 29 -6.98 -22.43 1.14
C LYS A 29 -5.94 -23.31 0.45
N LEU A 30 -6.37 -24.22 -0.45
CA LEU A 30 -5.48 -25.06 -1.27
C LEU A 30 -4.76 -24.26 -2.39
N LEU A 31 -5.37 -23.18 -2.90
CA LEU A 31 -4.74 -22.28 -3.88
C LEU A 31 -3.84 -21.21 -3.22
N HIS A 32 -4.13 -20.80 -1.98
CA HIS A 32 -3.39 -19.81 -1.19
C HIS A 32 -2.13 -20.37 -0.53
N GLU A 33 -2.00 -21.69 -0.39
CA GLU A 33 -0.68 -22.34 -0.21
C GLU A 33 0.29 -21.95 -1.34
N GLY A 34 -0.20 -21.50 -2.50
CA GLY A 34 0.62 -20.96 -3.58
C GLY A 34 1.37 -19.67 -3.24
N ARG A 35 0.82 -18.75 -2.43
CA ARG A 35 1.51 -17.45 -2.19
C ARG A 35 2.82 -17.61 -1.44
N LEU A 36 2.88 -18.51 -0.46
CA LEU A 36 4.12 -18.81 0.25
C LEU A 36 5.16 -19.45 -0.67
N VAL A 37 4.72 -20.30 -1.60
CA VAL A 37 5.58 -20.88 -2.64
C VAL A 37 6.08 -19.78 -3.58
N TYR A 38 5.20 -18.90 -4.06
CA TYR A 38 5.59 -17.77 -4.91
C TYR A 38 6.58 -16.85 -4.20
N TRP A 39 6.34 -16.54 -2.92
CA TRP A 39 7.26 -15.71 -2.14
C TRP A 39 8.61 -16.40 -1.94
N SER A 40 8.63 -17.72 -1.79
CA SER A 40 9.88 -18.50 -1.79
C SER A 40 10.62 -18.38 -3.12
N ASP A 41 9.93 -18.51 -4.25
CA ASP A 41 10.53 -18.35 -5.59
C ASP A 41 11.09 -16.92 -5.76
N VAL A 42 10.36 -15.90 -5.33
CA VAL A 42 10.83 -14.50 -5.36
C VAL A 42 12.04 -14.28 -4.45
N THR A 43 12.12 -14.95 -3.28
CA THR A 43 13.32 -14.84 -2.44
C THR A 43 14.57 -15.39 -3.11
N SER A 44 14.41 -16.34 -4.05
CA SER A 44 15.53 -16.83 -4.86
C SER A 44 15.99 -15.78 -5.87
N ILE A 45 15.06 -15.02 -6.47
CA ILE A 45 15.38 -13.86 -7.33
C ILE A 45 16.18 -12.82 -6.54
N VAL A 46 15.73 -12.50 -5.31
CA VAL A 46 16.43 -11.56 -4.42
C VAL A 46 17.83 -12.08 -4.07
N GLY A 47 17.99 -13.39 -3.88
CA GLY A 47 19.28 -14.03 -3.64
C GLY A 47 20.28 -13.84 -4.78
N ASP A 48 19.82 -13.93 -6.03
CA ASP A 48 20.66 -13.77 -7.22
C ASP A 48 20.95 -12.30 -7.56
N PHE A 49 20.02 -11.39 -7.25
CA PHE A 49 20.13 -9.95 -7.56
C PHE A 49 19.96 -9.03 -6.33
N PRO A 50 20.77 -9.18 -5.26
CA PRO A 50 20.47 -8.57 -3.96
C PRO A 50 20.64 -7.05 -3.90
N LEU A 51 21.54 -6.47 -4.70
CA LEU A 51 21.88 -5.05 -4.59
C LEU A 51 20.96 -4.15 -5.41
N PHE A 52 20.83 -4.47 -6.70
CA PHE A 52 20.12 -3.63 -7.68
C PHE A 52 18.85 -4.29 -8.25
N GLY A 53 18.57 -5.54 -7.86
CA GLY A 53 17.44 -6.30 -8.41
C GLY A 53 17.59 -6.57 -9.91
N THR A 54 16.49 -6.99 -10.52
CA THR A 54 16.42 -7.32 -11.95
C THR A 54 16.02 -6.14 -12.85
N GLY A 55 15.66 -5.01 -12.27
CA GLY A 55 15.12 -3.82 -12.93
C GLY A 55 13.62 -3.61 -12.66
N LEU A 56 13.20 -2.35 -12.53
CA LEU A 56 11.79 -2.00 -12.26
C LEU A 56 10.87 -2.47 -13.39
N GLY A 57 9.78 -3.14 -13.04
CA GLY A 57 8.79 -3.69 -13.98
C GLY A 57 9.22 -4.97 -14.70
N THR A 58 10.28 -5.64 -14.23
CA THR A 58 10.78 -6.88 -14.84
C THR A 58 10.22 -8.16 -14.21
N PHE A 59 9.47 -8.06 -13.10
CA PHE A 59 8.97 -9.20 -12.35
C PHE A 59 8.32 -10.27 -13.22
N ALA A 60 7.32 -9.89 -14.03
CA ALA A 60 6.59 -10.81 -14.90
C ALA A 60 7.48 -11.53 -15.95
N SER A 61 8.61 -10.91 -16.32
CA SER A 61 9.56 -11.49 -17.27
C SER A 61 10.59 -12.41 -16.60
N VAL A 62 10.95 -12.14 -15.36
CA VAL A 62 11.99 -12.87 -14.61
C VAL A 62 11.39 -14.04 -13.83
N TYR A 63 10.25 -13.83 -13.18
CA TYR A 63 9.60 -14.80 -12.31
C TYR A 63 9.41 -16.20 -12.95
N PRO A 64 9.01 -16.35 -14.23
CA PRO A 64 8.85 -17.68 -14.84
C PRO A 64 10.13 -18.53 -14.87
N ALA A 65 11.32 -17.93 -14.79
CA ALA A 65 12.57 -18.66 -14.72
C ALA A 65 12.84 -19.26 -13.33
N TYR A 66 12.19 -18.74 -12.30
CA TYR A 66 12.33 -19.13 -10.89
C TYR A 66 11.13 -19.91 -10.37
N GLU A 67 10.04 -20.00 -11.14
CA GLU A 67 8.83 -20.72 -10.75
C GLU A 67 9.07 -22.24 -10.70
N GLU A 68 9.18 -22.78 -9.48
CA GLU A 68 9.49 -24.20 -9.26
C GLU A 68 8.31 -25.11 -9.64
N SER A 69 7.08 -24.62 -9.40
CA SER A 69 5.86 -25.43 -9.51
C SER A 69 5.31 -25.58 -10.94
N ARG A 70 5.90 -24.91 -11.95
CA ARG A 70 5.51 -24.91 -13.38
C ARG A 70 3.99 -24.92 -13.57
N ARG A 71 3.26 -24.14 -12.77
CA ARG A 71 1.80 -24.18 -12.79
C ARG A 71 1.31 -23.52 -14.07
N PRO A 72 0.20 -24.00 -14.66
CA PRO A 72 -0.43 -23.30 -15.77
C PRO A 72 -0.96 -21.94 -15.28
N GLY A 73 -0.23 -20.88 -15.60
CA GLY A 73 -0.56 -19.50 -15.23
C GLY A 73 0.65 -18.58 -15.45
N HIS A 74 0.41 -17.28 -15.65
CA HIS A 74 1.48 -16.29 -15.71
C HIS A 74 1.29 -15.34 -14.52
N LEU A 75 2.20 -15.41 -13.54
CA LEU A 75 2.17 -14.52 -12.40
C LEU A 75 2.79 -13.18 -12.79
N SER A 76 1.95 -12.14 -12.89
CA SER A 76 2.43 -10.81 -13.27
C SER A 76 2.95 -9.99 -12.10
N HIS A 77 2.58 -10.34 -10.87
CA HIS A 77 2.93 -9.63 -9.64
C HIS A 77 3.11 -10.60 -8.46
N ALA A 78 3.97 -10.25 -7.50
CA ALA A 78 4.24 -11.07 -6.31
C ALA A 78 3.06 -11.07 -5.31
N HIS A 79 2.07 -10.19 -5.50
CA HIS A 79 1.01 -9.89 -4.52
C HIS A 79 1.59 -9.52 -3.14
N ASN A 80 2.73 -8.84 -3.16
CA ASN A 80 3.41 -8.23 -2.04
C ASN A 80 4.35 -7.18 -2.62
N ASP A 81 3.95 -5.91 -2.59
CA ASP A 81 4.71 -4.80 -3.18
C ASP A 81 6.15 -4.77 -2.62
N PHE A 82 6.36 -5.11 -1.34
CA PHE A 82 7.72 -5.11 -0.76
C PHE A 82 8.61 -6.18 -1.36
N LEU A 83 8.07 -7.38 -1.58
CA LEU A 83 8.82 -8.50 -2.15
C LEU A 83 9.12 -8.23 -3.62
N GLU A 84 8.14 -7.69 -4.36
CA GLU A 84 8.29 -7.33 -5.77
C GLU A 84 9.33 -6.23 -5.94
N TYR A 85 9.20 -5.09 -5.23
CA TYR A 85 10.21 -4.03 -5.27
C TYR A 85 11.58 -4.51 -4.80
N LEU A 86 11.66 -5.43 -3.83
CA LEU A 86 12.94 -6.00 -3.41
C LEU A 86 13.58 -6.85 -4.51
N SER A 87 12.80 -7.64 -5.24
CA SER A 87 13.31 -8.43 -6.38
C SER A 87 13.70 -7.56 -7.58
N GLU A 88 12.97 -6.47 -7.83
CA GLU A 88 13.18 -5.61 -8.99
C GLU A 88 14.24 -4.53 -8.77
N LEU A 89 14.31 -3.95 -7.56
CA LEU A 89 15.20 -2.82 -7.25
C LEU A 89 16.36 -3.19 -6.34
N GLY A 90 16.32 -4.38 -5.73
CA GLY A 90 17.28 -4.81 -4.72
C GLY A 90 17.23 -3.97 -3.44
N VAL A 91 18.14 -4.26 -2.52
CA VAL A 91 18.27 -3.54 -1.25
C VAL A 91 18.51 -2.04 -1.46
N VAL A 92 19.27 -1.65 -2.48
CA VAL A 92 19.60 -0.24 -2.72
C VAL A 92 18.34 0.54 -3.07
N GLY A 93 17.55 0.08 -4.05
CA GLY A 93 16.33 0.79 -4.41
C GLY A 93 15.23 0.67 -3.35
N MET A 94 15.19 -0.43 -2.59
CA MET A 94 14.31 -0.55 -1.42
C MET A 94 14.60 0.52 -0.36
N ILE A 95 15.88 0.74 -0.03
CA ILE A 95 16.28 1.79 0.92
C ILE A 95 15.92 3.17 0.39
N LEU A 96 16.16 3.44 -0.90
CA LEU A 96 15.83 4.75 -1.48
C LEU A 96 14.32 5.01 -1.49
N LEU A 97 13.53 4.03 -1.93
CA LEU A 97 12.08 4.16 -2.04
C LEU A 97 11.42 4.20 -0.65
N PHE A 98 11.53 3.12 0.12
CA PHE A 98 10.86 3.00 1.41
C PHE A 98 11.54 3.82 2.50
N GLY A 99 12.86 4.02 2.44
CA GLY A 99 13.55 4.95 3.33
C GLY A 99 13.13 6.39 3.07
N GLY A 100 12.90 6.79 1.82
CA GLY A 100 12.35 8.10 1.46
C GLY A 100 10.92 8.29 2.00
N ILE A 101 10.05 7.30 1.80
CA ILE A 101 8.68 7.31 2.34
C ILE A 101 8.70 7.37 3.87
N LEU A 102 9.50 6.53 4.52
CA LEU A 102 9.63 6.49 5.98
C LEU A 102 10.16 7.82 6.53
N PHE A 103 11.18 8.40 5.89
CA PHE A 103 11.71 9.71 6.24
C PHE A 103 10.64 10.80 6.15
N MET A 104 9.83 10.81 5.08
CA MET A 104 8.72 11.76 4.94
C MET A 104 7.66 11.57 6.02
N VAL A 105 7.25 10.34 6.31
CA VAL A 105 6.25 10.04 7.34
C VAL A 105 6.74 10.45 8.73
N VAL A 106 7.96 10.05 9.10
CA VAL A 106 8.58 10.39 10.40
C VAL A 106 8.75 11.89 10.55
N SER A 107 9.28 12.56 9.52
CA SER A 107 9.45 14.02 9.55
C SER A 107 8.11 14.74 9.65
N SER A 108 7.10 14.29 8.91
CA SER A 108 5.75 14.85 8.98
C SER A 108 5.14 14.66 10.36
N PHE A 109 5.32 13.49 10.97
CA PHE A 109 4.85 13.19 12.32
C PHE A 109 5.55 14.02 13.40
N LEU A 110 6.87 14.20 13.30
CA LEU A 110 7.65 15.03 14.22
C LEU A 110 7.19 16.48 14.20
N ILE A 111 6.96 17.04 13.01
CA ILE A 111 6.49 18.42 12.87
C ILE A 111 5.03 18.54 13.31
N TRP A 112 4.19 17.56 12.98
CA TRP A 112 2.81 17.50 13.42
C TRP A 112 2.66 17.64 14.94
N ARG A 113 3.56 17.02 15.73
CA ARG A 113 3.53 17.07 17.20
C ARG A 113 3.61 18.49 17.78
N VAL A 114 4.29 19.41 17.10
CA VAL A 114 4.49 20.79 17.58
C VAL A 114 3.47 21.78 17.01
N ARG A 115 2.50 21.32 16.21
CA ARG A 115 1.45 22.18 15.63
C ARG A 115 0.26 22.35 16.58
N SER A 116 -0.24 23.57 16.65
CA SER A 116 -1.41 23.96 17.45
C SER A 116 -2.70 24.15 16.63
N HIS A 117 -2.60 24.43 15.33
CA HIS A 117 -3.77 24.71 14.49
C HIS A 117 -4.59 23.42 14.24
N PRO A 118 -5.85 23.31 14.71
CA PRO A 118 -6.60 22.05 14.71
C PRO A 118 -6.79 21.42 13.32
N GLN A 119 -7.12 22.25 12.32
CA GLN A 119 -7.37 21.80 10.93
C GLN A 119 -6.12 21.21 10.26
N VAL A 120 -4.98 21.90 10.37
CA VAL A 120 -3.70 21.41 9.82
C VAL A 120 -3.26 20.14 10.55
N LYS A 121 -3.47 20.08 11.87
CA LYS A 121 -3.16 18.91 12.69
C LYS A 121 -4.02 17.70 12.29
N GLY A 122 -5.31 17.89 12.03
CA GLY A 122 -6.19 16.84 11.55
C GLY A 122 -5.81 16.34 10.16
N LEU A 123 -5.55 17.26 9.22
CA LEU A 123 -5.21 16.93 7.83
C LEU A 123 -3.88 16.16 7.74
N ALA A 124 -2.83 16.62 8.43
CA ALA A 124 -1.55 15.93 8.45
C ALA A 124 -1.65 14.54 9.11
N MET A 125 -2.44 14.40 10.17
CA MET A 125 -2.67 13.08 10.79
C MET A 125 -3.43 12.13 9.85
N GLY A 126 -4.47 12.61 9.18
CA GLY A 126 -5.23 11.83 8.20
C GLY A 126 -4.34 11.34 7.06
N GLY A 127 -3.45 12.20 6.57
CA GLY A 127 -2.45 11.85 5.56
C GLY A 127 -1.46 10.78 6.03
N ILE A 128 -0.90 10.93 7.24
CA ILE A 128 -0.01 9.92 7.85
C ILE A 128 -0.72 8.56 7.98
N VAL A 129 -1.95 8.55 8.48
CA VAL A 129 -2.74 7.31 8.63
C VAL A 129 -3.02 6.68 7.27
N ALA A 130 -3.40 7.47 6.27
CA ALA A 130 -3.65 6.96 4.91
C ALA A 130 -2.40 6.29 4.31
N ILE A 131 -1.22 6.90 4.45
CA ILE A 131 0.06 6.32 4.00
C ILE A 131 0.32 5.00 4.71
N VAL A 132 0.19 4.94 6.04
CA VAL A 132 0.43 3.71 6.83
C VAL A 132 -0.54 2.61 6.43
N VAL A 133 -1.82 2.91 6.23
CA VAL A 133 -2.83 1.94 5.81
C VAL A 133 -2.50 1.35 4.43
N ILE A 134 -2.09 2.19 3.47
CA ILE A 134 -1.67 1.74 2.14
C ILE A 134 -0.43 0.83 2.25
N LEU A 135 0.56 1.20 3.06
CA LEU A 135 1.76 0.39 3.26
C LEU A 135 1.47 -0.97 3.93
N ILE A 136 0.52 -1.03 4.86
CA ILE A 136 0.09 -2.30 5.46
C ILE A 136 -0.63 -3.17 4.42
N HIS A 137 -1.47 -2.56 3.58
CA HIS A 137 -2.18 -3.29 2.52
C HIS A 137 -1.22 -3.88 1.48
N SER A 138 -0.17 -3.14 1.13
CA SER A 138 0.94 -3.55 0.26
C SER A 138 1.70 -4.81 0.71
N ILE A 139 1.51 -5.31 1.95
CA ILE A 139 2.09 -6.59 2.41
C ILE A 139 1.41 -7.79 1.73
N ALA A 140 0.11 -7.66 1.43
CA ALA A 140 -0.71 -8.74 0.91
C ALA A 140 -1.25 -8.48 -0.50
N ASP A 141 -0.88 -7.34 -1.09
CA ASP A 141 -1.34 -6.91 -2.41
C ASP A 141 -0.24 -6.14 -3.18
N PHE A 142 -0.50 -5.88 -4.45
CA PHE A 142 0.38 -5.17 -5.39
C PHE A 142 -0.17 -3.77 -5.74
N ASN A 143 -0.81 -3.12 -4.77
CA ASN A 143 -1.55 -1.90 -5.02
C ASN A 143 -0.68 -0.76 -5.54
N LEU A 144 0.61 -0.69 -5.21
CA LEU A 144 1.52 0.34 -5.73
C LEU A 144 1.97 0.08 -7.18
N HIS A 145 1.79 -1.13 -7.69
CA HIS A 145 2.01 -1.45 -9.11
C HIS A 145 0.81 -1.06 -9.99
N ILE A 146 -0.34 -0.71 -9.39
CA ILE A 146 -1.49 -0.14 -10.11
C ILE A 146 -1.28 1.38 -10.28
N PRO A 147 -1.13 1.90 -11.52
CA PRO A 147 -0.74 3.31 -11.73
C PRO A 147 -1.67 4.32 -11.06
N ALA A 148 -2.98 4.07 -11.06
CA ALA A 148 -3.96 4.95 -10.41
C ALA A 148 -3.73 5.06 -8.89
N ASN A 149 -3.44 3.94 -8.24
CA ASN A 149 -3.16 3.88 -6.81
C ASN A 149 -1.82 4.52 -6.48
N MET A 150 -0.78 4.30 -7.30
CA MET A 150 0.52 4.93 -7.14
C MET A 150 0.44 6.46 -7.21
N VAL A 151 -0.31 6.99 -8.19
CA VAL A 151 -0.53 8.44 -8.31
C VAL A 151 -1.27 8.97 -7.09
N LEU A 152 -2.34 8.30 -6.66
CA LEU A 152 -3.11 8.69 -5.47
C LEU A 152 -2.22 8.70 -4.22
N PHE A 153 -1.43 7.65 -4.02
CA PHE A 153 -0.47 7.53 -2.92
C PHE A 153 0.53 8.70 -2.94
N THR A 154 1.08 9.02 -4.12
CA THR A 154 2.03 10.12 -4.29
C THR A 154 1.41 11.47 -3.96
N VAL A 155 0.16 11.70 -4.35
CA VAL A 155 -0.59 12.92 -4.00
C VAL A 155 -0.80 13.01 -2.49
N VAL A 156 -1.24 11.93 -1.85
CA VAL A 156 -1.44 11.89 -0.39
C VAL A 156 -0.11 12.13 0.35
N LEU A 157 0.97 11.48 -0.07
CA LEU A 157 2.31 11.66 0.49
C LEU A 157 2.77 13.11 0.37
N SER A 158 2.62 13.70 -0.81
CA SER A 158 3.01 15.08 -1.10
C SER A 158 2.20 16.10 -0.29
N LEU A 159 0.88 15.93 -0.22
CA LEU A 159 0.00 16.81 0.57
C LEU A 159 0.29 16.68 2.07
N THR A 160 0.59 15.47 2.55
CA THR A 160 0.99 15.24 3.95
C THR A 160 2.28 15.97 4.27
N ALA A 161 3.29 15.86 3.39
CA ALA A 161 4.53 16.60 3.54
C ALA A 161 4.28 18.11 3.52
N VAL A 162 3.57 18.64 2.51
CA VAL A 162 3.29 20.09 2.41
C VAL A 162 2.57 20.59 3.66
N THR A 163 1.54 19.91 4.13
CA THR A 163 0.77 20.33 5.32
C THR A 163 1.61 20.29 6.59
N ALA A 164 2.52 19.32 6.73
CA ALA A 164 3.47 19.27 7.83
C ALA A 164 4.52 20.39 7.75
N PHE A 165 5.14 20.59 6.59
CA PHE A 165 6.24 21.53 6.39
C PHE A 165 5.80 22.98 6.12
N TYR A 166 4.51 23.25 5.88
CA TYR A 166 4.02 24.60 5.57
C TYR A 166 4.35 25.58 6.71
N LYS A 167 5.33 26.46 6.47
CA LYS A 167 5.67 27.58 7.33
C LYS A 167 4.83 28.77 6.86
N ARG A 168 3.94 29.27 7.72
CA ARG A 168 3.15 30.48 7.40
C ARG A 168 4.15 31.61 7.13
N SER A 169 4.22 32.07 5.87
CA SER A 169 5.05 33.21 5.49
C SER A 169 4.68 34.41 6.36
N GLU A 170 5.67 35.01 7.01
CA GLU A 170 5.51 36.17 7.91
C GLU A 170 4.89 37.39 7.20
N ARG A 171 4.82 37.37 5.87
CA ARG A 171 4.23 38.43 5.03
C ARG A 171 2.75 38.73 5.36
N ASN A 172 1.99 37.75 5.85
CA ASN A 172 0.58 37.96 6.22
C ASN A 172 0.37 38.47 7.66
N LYS A 173 1.38 38.42 8.55
CA LYS A 173 1.26 38.99 9.91
C LYS A 173 1.26 40.52 9.86
N SER A 174 2.09 41.11 9.00
CA SER A 174 2.19 42.56 8.82
C SER A 174 0.97 43.18 8.14
N GLN A 175 0.23 42.41 7.34
CA GLN A 175 -0.98 42.90 6.66
C GLN A 175 -2.21 42.84 7.59
N ASP A 176 -2.34 41.79 8.40
CA ASP A 176 -3.39 41.69 9.44
C ASP A 176 -3.19 42.71 10.58
N SER A 177 -1.94 43.08 10.91
CA SER A 177 -1.66 44.12 11.90
C SER A 177 -1.98 45.54 11.39
N ASN A 178 -1.88 45.76 10.08
CA ASN A 178 -2.19 47.05 9.46
C ASN A 178 -3.69 47.24 9.18
N LEU A 179 -4.46 46.16 9.04
CA LEU A 179 -5.93 46.20 8.96
C LEU A 179 -6.61 46.39 10.33
N LYS A 180 -5.86 46.23 11.42
CA LYS A 180 -6.32 46.41 12.80
C LYS A 180 -5.90 47.74 13.43
N LYS A 181 -5.20 48.61 12.69
CA LYS A 181 -4.90 49.99 13.06
C LYS A 181 -5.76 50.94 12.23
#